data_AF-A0A6G8G0B9-F1
#
_entry.id   AF-A0A6G8G0B9-F1
#
_cell.length_a   1.000
_cell.length_b   1.000
_cell.length_c   1.000
_cell.angle_alpha   90.00
_cell.angle_beta   90.00
_cell.angle_gamma   90.00
#
_symmetry.space_group_name_H-M   'P 1'
#
loop_
_entity.id
_entity.type
_entity.pdbx_description
1 polymer ?
#
loop_
_entity_poly.entity_id
_entity_poly.type
_entity_poly.pdbx_seq_one_letter_code
_entity_poly.pdbx_strand_id
1 'polypeptide(L)'
;MAEVDLVSSHHPWTPVPQTVPWDEVGDGSVFAGQDTTVHDVLGDATSARQAYARSVAYSLRTVGSWPATVPDDDLVLLVLGDHQPHHLVSGPDPGRDVPVSIVTRDPAVLAAVAPWGWTPGCALPRTPRRGGWMPCATGCSTRSLAVRRRPGEPQRPSRRVTG
;
A
#
# COMPACT_ATOMS: atom_id res chain seq x y z
N MET A 1 -6.03 -18.84 -1.23
CA MET A 1 -5.56 -17.54 -1.77
C MET A 1 -6.68 -16.54 -1.58
N ALA A 2 -6.36 -15.30 -1.20
CA ALA A 2 -7.32 -14.21 -1.08
C ALA A 2 -6.73 -12.96 -1.77
N GLU A 3 -7.60 -12.13 -2.31
CA GLU A 3 -7.29 -10.82 -2.88
C GLU A 3 -8.16 -9.78 -2.16
N VAL A 4 -7.55 -8.67 -1.77
CA VAL A 4 -8.19 -7.63 -0.97
C VAL A 4 -7.78 -6.27 -1.51
N ASP A 5 -8.76 -5.51 -1.98
CA ASP A 5 -8.56 -4.16 -2.48
C ASP A 5 -8.57 -3.14 -1.35
N LEU A 6 -7.53 -2.31 -1.28
CA LEU A 6 -7.45 -1.21 -0.32
C LEU A 6 -7.86 0.09 -0.99
N VAL A 7 -8.96 0.68 -0.51
CA VAL A 7 -9.56 1.85 -1.16
C VAL A 7 -9.09 3.19 -0.59
N SER A 8 -8.36 3.22 0.53
CA SER A 8 -7.97 4.48 1.18
C SER A 8 -7.06 5.36 0.32
N SER A 9 -6.25 4.76 -0.55
CA SER A 9 -5.41 5.48 -1.53
C SER A 9 -6.15 5.87 -2.81
N HIS A 10 -7.45 5.60 -2.92
CA HIS A 10 -8.32 6.15 -3.94
C HIS A 10 -8.78 7.56 -3.55
N HIS A 11 -9.03 8.42 -4.54
CA HIS A 11 -9.62 9.73 -4.26
C HIS A 11 -10.94 9.56 -3.47
N PRO A 12 -11.26 10.43 -2.49
CA PRO A 12 -10.71 11.77 -2.25
C PRO A 12 -9.55 11.85 -1.23
N TRP A 13 -9.05 10.72 -0.70
CA TRP A 13 -7.99 10.62 0.33
C TRP A 13 -8.25 11.32 1.67
N THR A 14 -9.41 11.94 1.86
CA THR A 14 -9.82 12.57 3.13
C THR A 14 -11.28 12.26 3.44
N PRO A 15 -11.62 12.02 4.73
CA PRO A 15 -10.70 11.80 5.84
C PRO A 15 -10.09 10.39 5.77
N VAL A 16 -8.92 10.20 6.37
CA VAL A 16 -8.33 8.86 6.52
C VAL A 16 -8.78 8.28 7.85
N PRO A 17 -9.31 7.04 7.89
CA PRO A 17 -9.72 6.42 9.15
C PRO A 17 -8.58 6.37 10.17
N GLN A 18 -8.93 6.50 11.45
CA GLN A 18 -8.01 6.23 12.54
C GLN A 18 -7.90 4.73 12.75
N THR A 19 -6.67 4.23 12.83
CA THR A 19 -6.39 2.81 13.10
C THR A 19 -6.81 2.45 14.52
N VAL A 20 -7.42 1.28 14.70
CA VAL A 20 -7.76 0.68 16.00
C VAL A 20 -6.99 -0.64 16.19
N PRO A 21 -6.88 -1.16 17.42
CA PRO A 21 -6.36 -2.51 17.65
C PRO A 21 -7.13 -3.57 16.87
N TRP A 22 -6.44 -4.61 16.37
CA TRP A 22 -7.05 -5.66 15.55
C TRP A 22 -8.15 -6.45 16.27
N ASP A 23 -8.04 -6.60 17.58
CA ASP A 23 -9.02 -7.26 18.46
C ASP A 23 -10.28 -6.41 18.70
N GLU A 24 -10.24 -5.11 18.39
CA GLU A 24 -11.40 -4.21 18.48
C GLU A 24 -12.16 -4.07 17.15
N VAL A 25 -11.62 -4.57 16.03
CA VAL A 25 -12.22 -4.38 14.69
C VAL A 25 -13.60 -5.01 14.60
N GLY A 26 -13.75 -6.28 15.03
CA GLY A 26 -15.02 -6.99 15.02
C GLY A 26 -15.74 -6.94 13.66
N ASP A 27 -16.97 -6.40 13.66
CA ASP A 27 -17.81 -6.16 12.48
C ASP A 27 -17.62 -4.78 11.84
N GLY A 28 -16.67 -3.97 12.35
CA GLY A 28 -16.38 -2.62 11.89
C GLY A 28 -17.21 -1.52 12.56
N SER A 29 -18.14 -1.86 13.47
CA SER A 29 -18.95 -0.86 14.19
C SER A 29 -18.12 0.15 14.99
N VAL A 30 -16.91 -0.22 15.41
CA VAL A 30 -15.94 0.67 16.07
C VAL A 30 -15.57 1.92 15.24
N PHE A 31 -15.74 1.87 13.91
CA PHE A 31 -15.46 2.99 13.01
C PHE A 31 -16.64 3.97 12.85
N ALA A 32 -17.85 3.63 13.32
CA ALA A 32 -19.08 4.40 13.03
C ALA A 32 -19.08 5.85 13.56
N GLY A 33 -18.27 6.15 14.57
CA GLY A 33 -18.15 7.49 15.16
C GLY A 33 -17.01 8.34 14.60
N GLN A 34 -16.25 7.84 13.62
CA GLN A 34 -15.17 8.61 13.02
C GLN A 34 -15.69 9.65 12.03
N ASP A 35 -14.92 10.72 11.83
CA ASP A 35 -15.23 11.73 10.84
C ASP A 35 -15.28 11.12 9.43
N THR A 36 -16.36 11.42 8.70
CA THR A 36 -16.58 10.99 7.31
C THR A 36 -16.67 12.18 6.35
N THR A 37 -16.33 13.39 6.81
CA THR A 37 -16.42 14.62 6.03
C THR A 37 -15.35 14.63 4.95
N VAL A 38 -15.76 14.41 3.71
CA VAL A 38 -14.87 14.50 2.55
C VAL A 38 -14.48 15.95 2.32
N HIS A 39 -13.17 16.21 2.25
CA HIS A 39 -12.64 17.51 1.85
C HIS A 39 -12.07 17.42 0.43
N ASP A 40 -12.45 18.38 -0.42
CA ASP A 40 -11.83 18.49 -1.73
C ASP A 40 -10.39 19.00 -1.60
N VAL A 41 -9.45 18.15 -2.00
CA VAL A 41 -8.01 18.42 -1.99
C VAL A 41 -7.44 18.59 -3.41
N LEU A 42 -8.28 18.54 -4.45
CA LEU A 42 -7.86 18.63 -5.85
C LEU A 42 -7.69 20.08 -6.33
N GLY A 43 -8.11 21.08 -5.57
CA GLY A 43 -7.89 22.49 -5.89
C GLY A 43 -6.43 22.96 -5.81
N ASP A 44 -5.55 22.19 -5.15
CA ASP A 44 -4.13 22.50 -4.99
C ASP A 44 -3.28 21.23 -5.04
N ALA A 45 -2.27 21.19 -5.91
CA ALA A 45 -1.40 20.03 -6.08
C ALA A 45 -0.62 19.67 -4.81
N THR A 46 -0.27 20.66 -3.99
CA THR A 46 0.44 20.41 -2.73
C THR A 46 -0.46 19.67 -1.75
N SER A 47 -1.69 20.17 -1.57
CA SER A 47 -2.73 19.56 -0.74
C SER A 47 -3.09 18.16 -1.20
N ALA A 48 -3.26 17.94 -2.50
CA ALA A 48 -3.50 16.62 -3.10
C ALA A 48 -2.38 15.63 -2.77
N ARG A 49 -1.10 16.02 -2.96
CA ARG A 49 0.06 15.17 -2.66
C ARG A 49 0.16 14.82 -1.18
N GLN A 50 -0.10 15.79 -0.30
CA GLN A 50 -0.08 15.56 1.14
C GLN A 50 -1.21 14.62 1.59
N ALA A 51 -2.43 14.79 1.05
CA ALA A 51 -3.55 13.92 1.34
C ALA A 51 -3.30 12.49 0.85
N TYR A 52 -2.83 12.34 -0.39
CA TYR A 52 -2.42 11.05 -0.94
C TYR A 52 -1.30 10.39 -0.11
N ALA A 53 -0.26 11.14 0.28
CA ALA A 53 0.82 10.58 1.09
C ALA A 53 0.32 10.05 2.45
N ARG A 54 -0.62 10.76 3.09
CA ARG A 54 -1.24 10.30 4.35
C ARG A 54 -2.06 9.04 4.16
N SER A 55 -2.82 8.94 3.07
CA SER A 55 -3.65 7.76 2.81
C SER A 55 -2.82 6.52 2.44
N VAL A 56 -1.76 6.69 1.63
CA VAL A 56 -0.78 5.63 1.37
C VAL A 56 -0.11 5.18 2.66
N ALA A 57 0.30 6.12 3.52
CA ALA A 57 0.90 5.78 4.81
C ALA A 57 -0.05 4.97 5.71
N TYR A 58 -1.34 5.31 5.72
CA TYR A 58 -2.37 4.53 6.42
C TYR A 58 -2.49 3.12 5.86
N SER A 59 -2.63 2.95 4.54
CA SER A 59 -2.74 1.63 3.91
C SER A 59 -1.53 0.76 4.21
N LEU A 60 -0.31 1.29 4.05
CA LEU A 60 0.92 0.53 4.30
C LEU A 60 1.11 0.17 5.77
N ARG A 61 0.74 1.05 6.72
CA ARG A 61 0.77 0.75 8.17
C ARG A 61 -0.25 -0.33 8.53
N THR A 62 -1.46 -0.23 8.00
CA THR A 62 -2.54 -1.19 8.25
C THR A 62 -2.11 -2.57 7.77
N VAL A 63 -1.74 -2.69 6.49
CA VAL A 63 -1.25 -3.94 5.91
C VAL A 63 0.00 -4.44 6.61
N GLY A 64 0.96 -3.57 6.94
CA GLY A 64 2.18 -3.95 7.64
C GLY A 64 1.96 -4.49 9.05
N SER A 65 0.88 -4.08 9.71
CA SER A 65 0.53 -4.56 11.04
C SER A 65 -0.19 -5.92 11.03
N TRP A 66 -0.87 -6.27 9.94
CA TRP A 66 -1.71 -7.46 9.85
C TRP A 66 -0.94 -8.80 9.96
N PRO A 67 0.23 -9.01 9.31
CA PRO A 67 0.98 -10.27 9.43
C PRO A 67 1.42 -10.62 10.87
N ALA A 68 1.46 -9.64 11.78
CA ALA A 68 1.75 -9.88 13.19
C ALA A 68 0.57 -10.53 13.94
N THR A 69 -0.62 -10.53 13.34
CA THR A 69 -1.84 -11.13 13.90
C THR A 69 -2.10 -12.55 13.40
N VAL A 70 -1.37 -12.97 12.36
CA VAL A 70 -1.54 -14.28 11.71
C VAL A 70 -0.34 -15.18 12.04
N PRO A 71 -0.54 -16.25 12.82
CA PRO A 71 0.51 -17.22 13.15
C PRO A 71 0.66 -18.25 12.01
N ASP A 72 1.09 -17.78 10.85
CA ASP A 72 1.36 -18.61 9.67
C ASP A 72 2.78 -18.33 9.15
N ASP A 73 3.62 -19.36 9.18
CA ASP A 73 5.01 -19.29 8.72
C ASP A 73 5.13 -19.41 7.20
N ASP A 74 4.11 -19.97 6.53
CA ASP A 74 4.03 -20.11 5.07
C ASP A 74 3.36 -18.88 4.41
N LEU A 75 3.00 -17.85 5.20
CA LEU A 75 2.38 -16.64 4.71
C LEU A 75 3.27 -15.92 3.68
N VAL A 76 2.71 -15.71 2.49
CA VAL A 76 3.26 -14.83 1.45
C VAL A 76 2.25 -13.72 1.19
N LEU A 77 2.67 -12.49 1.45
CA LEU A 77 1.89 -11.29 1.18
C LEU A 77 2.51 -10.53 0.01
N LEU A 78 1.75 -10.40 -1.07
CA LEU A 78 2.06 -9.54 -2.20
C LEU A 78 1.27 -8.24 -2.06
N VAL A 79 1.96 -7.12 -1.91
CA VAL A 79 1.37 -5.78 -1.86
C VAL A 79 1.74 -5.05 -3.13
N LEU A 80 0.76 -4.60 -3.91
CA LEU A 80 0.99 -3.88 -5.15
C LEU A 80 0.03 -2.70 -5.32
N GLY A 81 0.46 -1.69 -6.06
CA GLY A 81 -0.46 -0.69 -6.60
C GLY A 81 -1.23 -1.23 -7.80
N ASP A 82 -2.47 -0.80 -7.98
CA ASP A 82 -3.33 -1.15 -9.11
C ASP A 82 -3.12 -0.18 -10.30
N HIS A 83 -3.00 1.12 -10.03
CA HIS A 83 -2.72 2.15 -11.02
C HIS A 83 -2.09 3.42 -10.40
N GLN A 84 -1.75 4.40 -11.25
CA GLN A 84 -1.15 5.68 -10.86
C GLN A 84 -2.20 6.58 -10.21
N PRO A 85 -1.87 7.37 -9.17
CA PRO A 85 -2.83 8.29 -8.59
C PRO A 85 -3.19 9.42 -9.55
N HIS A 86 -4.13 10.26 -9.16
CA HIS A 86 -4.52 11.44 -9.95
C HIS A 86 -3.31 12.29 -10.37
N HIS A 87 -3.38 12.94 -11.54
CA HIS A 87 -2.26 13.67 -12.15
C HIS A 87 -1.68 14.80 -11.29
N LEU A 88 -2.44 15.36 -10.35
CA LEU A 88 -1.93 16.34 -9.38
C LEU A 88 -0.84 15.73 -8.46
N VAL A 89 -0.92 14.42 -8.23
CA VAL A 89 0.07 13.64 -7.49
C VAL A 89 1.18 13.14 -8.42
N SER A 90 0.81 12.45 -9.49
CA SER A 90 1.75 11.71 -10.34
C SER A 90 2.37 12.51 -11.49
N GLY A 91 1.87 13.71 -11.74
CA GLY A 91 2.17 14.47 -12.95
C GLY A 91 1.36 14.00 -14.17
N PRO A 92 1.53 14.68 -15.32
CA PRO A 92 0.70 14.49 -16.52
C PRO A 92 0.98 13.20 -17.29
N ASP A 93 2.17 12.62 -17.16
CA ASP A 93 2.56 11.38 -17.85
C ASP A 93 3.33 10.44 -16.90
N PRO A 94 2.63 9.78 -15.96
CA PRO A 94 3.28 8.99 -14.91
C PRO A 94 3.70 7.58 -15.36
N GLY A 95 3.54 7.25 -16.65
CA GLY A 95 3.73 5.88 -17.14
C GLY A 95 2.68 4.92 -16.57
N ARG A 96 3.07 3.66 -16.36
CA ARG A 96 2.20 2.59 -15.83
C ARG A 96 2.82 1.76 -14.71
N ASP A 97 3.96 2.21 -14.20
CA ASP A 97 4.69 1.48 -13.17
C ASP A 97 3.98 1.65 -11.82
N VAL A 98 3.98 0.57 -11.04
CA VAL A 98 3.41 0.52 -9.69
C VAL A 98 4.42 -0.15 -8.75
N PRO A 99 4.44 0.23 -7.46
CA PRO A 99 5.27 -0.47 -6.48
C PRO A 99 4.71 -1.88 -6.26
N VAL A 100 5.61 -2.84 -6.09
CA VAL A 100 5.32 -4.20 -5.66
C VAL A 100 6.25 -4.56 -4.52
N SER A 101 5.70 -5.12 -3.46
CA SER A 101 6.42 -5.61 -2.29
C SER A 101 6.01 -7.04 -1.98
N ILE A 102 6.99 -7.87 -1.65
CA ILE A 102 6.77 -9.23 -1.13
C ILE A 102 7.20 -9.24 0.34
N VAL A 103 6.29 -9.69 1.20
CA VAL A 103 6.51 -9.89 2.63
C VAL A 103 6.26 -11.36 2.94
N THR A 104 7.26 -12.03 3.51
CA THR A 104 7.15 -13.44 3.88
C THR A 104 8.18 -13.81 4.96
N ARG A 105 7.93 -14.91 5.68
CA ARG A 105 8.89 -15.56 6.57
C ARG A 105 9.71 -16.62 5.84
N ASP A 106 9.23 -17.14 4.70
CA ASP A 106 9.91 -18.17 3.92
C ASP A 106 11.05 -17.60 3.06
N PRO A 107 12.33 -17.89 3.39
CA PRO A 107 13.46 -17.43 2.60
C PRO A 107 13.50 -18.06 1.19
N ALA A 108 12.89 -19.23 0.97
CA ALA A 108 12.85 -19.89 -0.33
C ALA A 108 12.03 -19.08 -1.35
N VAL A 109 10.92 -18.46 -0.91
CA VAL A 109 10.14 -17.52 -1.74
C VAL A 109 11.00 -16.34 -2.18
N LEU A 110 11.74 -15.73 -1.25
CA LEU A 110 12.62 -14.60 -1.56
C LEU A 110 13.78 -14.98 -2.47
N ALA A 111 14.30 -16.21 -2.35
CA ALA A 111 15.33 -16.74 -3.24
C ALA A 111 14.79 -16.98 -4.65
N ALA A 112 13.59 -17.53 -4.79
CA ALA A 112 12.95 -17.81 -6.08
C ALA A 112 12.72 -16.54 -6.92
N VAL A 113 12.39 -15.43 -6.27
CA VAL A 113 12.15 -14.15 -6.94
C VAL A 113 13.39 -13.27 -7.06
N ALA A 114 14.51 -13.59 -6.37
CA ALA A 114 15.71 -12.76 -6.33
C ALA A 114 16.22 -12.27 -7.70
N PRO A 115 16.16 -13.06 -8.80
CA PRO A 115 16.61 -12.62 -10.12
C PRO A 115 15.79 -11.49 -10.75
N TRP A 116 14.64 -11.10 -10.20
CA TRP A 116 13.73 -10.11 -10.82
C TRP A 116 14.18 -8.64 -10.64
N GLY A 117 15.36 -8.41 -10.06
CA GLY A 117 15.94 -7.06 -9.94
C GLY A 117 15.39 -6.23 -8.78
N TRP A 118 14.99 -6.89 -7.68
CA TRP A 118 14.50 -6.23 -6.47
C TRP A 118 15.49 -5.21 -5.92
N THR A 119 14.96 -4.10 -5.41
CA THR A 119 15.72 -3.15 -4.62
C THR A 119 15.52 -3.46 -3.13
N PRO A 120 16.53 -3.32 -2.27
CA PRO A 120 16.29 -3.33 -0.82
C PRO A 120 15.24 -2.27 -0.47
N GLY A 121 14.09 -2.69 0.05
CA GLY A 121 12.99 -1.81 0.43
C GLY A 121 13.02 -1.48 1.92
N CYS A 122 12.38 -0.38 2.32
CA CYS A 122 12.04 -0.17 3.72
C CYS A 122 11.01 -1.24 4.15
N ALA A 123 11.20 -1.82 5.34
CA ALA A 123 10.19 -2.70 5.94
C ALA A 123 8.89 -1.91 6.18
N LEU A 124 7.74 -2.57 6.04
CA LEU A 124 6.46 -1.96 6.36
C LEU A 124 6.46 -1.52 7.85
N PRO A 125 6.11 -0.26 8.16
CA PRO A 125 6.17 0.23 9.53
C PRO A 125 5.16 -0.49 10.42
N ARG A 126 5.59 -0.97 11.59
CA ARG A 126 4.69 -1.35 12.69
C ARG A 126 4.08 -0.07 13.26
N THR A 127 2.80 -0.10 13.63
CA THR A 127 2.17 1.00 14.38
C THR A 127 2.92 1.23 15.70
N PRO A 128 3.20 2.49 16.10
CA PRO A 128 3.80 2.76 17.39
C PRO A 128 2.77 2.52 18.49
N ARG A 129 3.11 1.67 19.47
CA ARG A 129 2.66 1.95 20.83
C ARG A 129 3.33 3.26 21.26
N ARG A 130 2.53 4.22 21.71
CA ARG A 130 2.91 5.60 22.11
C ARG A 130 4.41 5.84 22.32
N GLY A 131 4.98 6.77 21.55
CA GLY A 131 6.26 7.43 21.86
C GLY A 131 7.52 6.62 21.58
N GLY A 132 7.87 6.44 20.30
CA GLY A 132 9.20 5.95 19.89
C GLY A 132 9.16 5.15 18.60
N TRP A 133 10.12 5.39 17.71
CA TRP A 133 10.39 4.53 16.56
C TRP A 133 10.98 3.20 17.08
N MET A 134 10.25 2.09 16.96
CA MET A 134 10.78 0.75 17.28
C MET A 134 11.43 0.09 16.06
N PRO A 135 12.41 -0.82 16.25
CA PRO A 135 12.95 -1.64 15.17
C PRO A 135 11.95 -2.70 14.69
N CYS A 136 12.30 -3.32 13.57
CA CYS A 136 11.57 -4.35 12.82
C CYS A 136 10.85 -5.40 13.68
N ALA A 137 9.77 -5.99 13.13
CA ALA A 137 9.30 -7.29 13.59
C ALA A 137 10.45 -8.30 13.42
N THR A 138 10.93 -8.90 14.49
CA THR A 138 11.91 -9.98 14.42
C THR A 138 11.28 -11.13 13.61
N GLY A 139 11.86 -11.49 12.46
CA GLY A 139 11.49 -12.69 11.69
C GLY A 139 10.81 -12.49 10.32
N CYS A 140 10.40 -11.29 9.91
CA CYS A 140 9.90 -11.04 8.55
C CYS A 140 10.91 -10.27 7.69
N SER A 141 11.21 -10.78 6.50
CA SER A 141 12.01 -10.08 5.50
C SER A 141 11.10 -9.43 4.44
N THR A 142 11.51 -8.28 3.90
CA THR A 142 10.76 -7.55 2.86
C THR A 142 11.64 -7.23 1.67
N ARG A 143 11.16 -7.48 0.45
CA ARG A 143 11.77 -7.00 -0.80
C ARG A 143 10.77 -6.12 -1.55
N SER A 144 11.25 -5.05 -2.17
CA SER A 144 10.40 -4.13 -2.94
C SER A 144 11.00 -3.85 -4.31
N LEU A 145 10.14 -3.68 -5.32
CA LEU A 145 10.52 -3.37 -6.69
C LEU A 145 9.40 -2.53 -7.30
N ALA A 146 9.76 -1.50 -8.05
CA ALA A 146 8.83 -0.92 -9.00
C ALA A 146 8.72 -1.89 -10.18
N VAL A 147 7.52 -2.43 -10.44
CA VAL A 147 7.31 -3.23 -11.65
C VAL A 147 7.37 -2.26 -12.82
N ARG A 148 8.51 -2.29 -13.49
CA ARG A 148 8.79 -1.49 -14.69
C ARG A 148 8.40 -2.27 -15.92
N ARG A 149 7.85 -1.57 -16.92
CA ARG A 149 7.82 -2.10 -18.30
C ARG A 149 9.22 -2.48 -18.76
N ARG A 150 9.32 -3.56 -19.56
CA ARG A 150 10.59 -3.88 -20.23
C ARG A 150 10.96 -2.73 -21.19
N PRO A 151 12.24 -2.32 -21.26
CA PRO A 151 12.69 -1.34 -22.26
C PRO A 151 12.27 -1.79 -23.66
N GLY A 152 11.57 -0.92 -24.41
CA GLY A 152 11.15 -1.18 -25.78
C GLY A 152 9.76 -1.81 -25.97
N GLU A 153 9.01 -2.09 -24.90
CA GLU A 153 7.64 -2.58 -25.04
C GLU A 153 6.67 -1.43 -25.43
N PRO A 154 5.94 -1.51 -26.57
CA PRO A 154 5.05 -0.44 -27.01
C PRO A 154 3.83 -0.33 -26.10
N GLN A 155 3.45 0.90 -25.73
CA GLN A 155 2.29 1.19 -24.89
C GLN A 155 1.03 0.69 -25.62
N ARG A 156 0.35 -0.32 -25.08
CA ARG A 156 -0.94 -0.74 -25.67
C ARG A 156 -1.95 0.38 -25.44
N PRO A 157 -2.65 0.86 -26.49
CA PRO A 157 -3.69 1.86 -26.32
C PRO A 157 -4.74 1.32 -25.34
N SER A 158 -5.24 2.18 -24.46
CA SER A 158 -6.40 1.85 -23.63
C SER A 158 -7.54 1.48 -24.58
N ARG A 159 -8.04 0.25 -24.48
CA ARG A 159 -9.32 -0.08 -25.12
C ARG A 159 -10.36 0.78 -24.43
N ARG A 160 -10.89 1.76 -25.17
CA ARG A 160 -12.08 2.50 -24.77
C ARG A 160 -13.19 1.46 -24.70
N VAL A 161 -13.60 1.07 -23.50
CA VAL A 161 -14.83 0.32 -23.30
C VAL A 161 -15.95 1.32 -23.56
N THR A 162 -16.46 1.32 -24.79
CA THR A 162 -17.74 1.97 -25.09
C THR A 162 -18.82 1.10 -24.47
N GLY A 163 -19.47 1.63 -23.43
CA GLY A 163 -20.75 1.11 -22.96
C GLY A 163 -21.87 1.40 -23.95
#